data_AF-F4KV99-F1
#
_entry.id   AF-F4KV99-F1
#
_cell.length_a   1.000
_cell.length_b   1.000
_cell.length_c   1.000
_cell.angle_alpha   90.00
_cell.angle_beta   90.00
_cell.angle_gamma   90.00
#
_symmetry.space_group_name_H-M   'P 1'
#
loop_
_entity.id
_entity.type
_entity.pdbx_description
1 polymer ?
#
loop_
_entity_poly.entity_id
_entity_poly.type
_entity_poly.pdbx_seq_one_letter_code
_entity_poly.pdbx_strand_id
1 'polypeptide(L)'
;MLSHTIKTLTLLLALASSALAQGTQTPLELGKVTWVRDFEQGLARAKKEQKPVFLLFQEVPGCSTCQRYGAEVLSHPLIVEAIESLFVPVAIYNNKGGKDAEVLKYYNEPSWNNPVVRMVDANKKNLAERVSGNYTPLGVLNSMVVALEKSNLAVPSYLGLLREELQSKALGTKTATLSMYCFWTGEKELGKIPGVVATEAGFMAGHEVVTVEYNPRLLSFENLVESGGKVKCADGVFTADTQEKAKVEKVLGKGKVKEPAAYRRDPESKYYLYQSFYRYLPMTELQAARANSLLASGKSPEEVLSPRQIELARQIKANPKKSWKPMIGKSIHESWPWPTA
;
A
#
# COMPACT_ATOMS: atom_id res chain seq x y z
N MET A 1 14.85 24.98 -82.16
CA MET A 1 15.40 24.64 -80.82
C MET A 1 14.21 24.31 -79.92
N LEU A 2 13.79 23.05 -79.91
CA LEU A 2 12.83 22.52 -78.94
C LEU A 2 13.62 21.91 -77.78
N SER A 3 13.30 22.30 -76.56
CA SER A 3 13.69 21.57 -75.35
C SER A 3 12.58 21.73 -74.33
N HIS A 4 11.66 20.76 -74.34
CA HIS A 4 10.71 20.53 -73.26
C HIS A 4 11.46 19.83 -72.12
N THR A 5 11.60 20.48 -70.98
CA THR A 5 12.09 19.84 -69.75
C THR A 5 10.91 19.56 -68.83
N ILE A 6 10.47 18.31 -68.85
CA ILE A 6 9.52 17.71 -67.92
C ILE A 6 10.22 17.65 -66.55
N LYS A 7 9.71 18.36 -65.54
CA LYS A 7 10.13 18.18 -64.15
C LYS A 7 9.27 17.09 -63.52
N THR A 8 9.87 15.92 -63.38
CA THR A 8 9.35 14.73 -62.72
C THR A 8 9.05 15.03 -61.25
N LEU A 9 7.80 14.88 -60.84
CA LEU A 9 7.35 14.97 -59.45
C LEU A 9 7.68 13.65 -58.76
N THR A 10 8.76 13.59 -57.98
CA THR A 10 9.12 12.42 -57.17
C THR A 10 8.26 12.39 -55.91
N LEU A 11 7.22 11.56 -55.90
CA LEU A 11 6.41 11.24 -54.73
C LEU A 11 7.24 10.35 -53.78
N LEU A 12 7.79 10.93 -52.71
CA LEU A 12 8.38 10.14 -51.62
C LEU A 12 7.25 9.44 -50.84
N LEU A 13 7.03 8.17 -51.13
CA LEU A 13 6.21 7.28 -50.32
C LEU A 13 6.99 6.95 -49.04
N ALA A 14 6.69 7.65 -47.93
CA ALA A 14 7.19 7.28 -46.62
C ALA A 14 6.55 5.95 -46.18
N LEU A 15 7.25 4.84 -46.38
CA LEU A 15 6.93 3.55 -45.80
C LEU A 15 7.08 3.65 -44.28
N ALA A 16 5.97 3.89 -43.59
CA ALA A 16 5.90 3.75 -42.15
C ALA A 16 6.10 2.26 -41.80
N SER A 17 7.30 1.90 -41.34
CA SER A 17 7.57 0.61 -40.73
C SER A 17 6.84 0.55 -39.39
N SER A 18 5.64 -0.01 -39.38
CA SER A 18 4.95 -0.45 -38.18
C SER A 18 5.71 -1.65 -37.60
N ALA A 19 6.71 -1.36 -36.76
CA ALA A 19 7.27 -2.37 -35.87
C ALA A 19 6.15 -2.79 -34.89
N LEU A 20 5.59 -3.96 -35.14
CA LEU A 20 4.76 -4.69 -34.18
C LEU A 20 5.58 -4.88 -32.91
N ALA A 21 5.28 -4.10 -31.88
CA ALA A 21 5.76 -4.36 -30.53
C ALA A 21 5.21 -5.72 -30.09
N GLN A 22 6.01 -6.78 -30.22
CA GLN A 22 5.76 -8.04 -29.54
C GLN A 22 5.81 -7.72 -28.05
N GLY A 23 4.64 -7.61 -27.42
CA GLY A 23 4.50 -7.35 -26.00
C GLY A 23 5.11 -8.50 -25.22
N THR A 24 6.35 -8.35 -24.78
CA THR A 24 6.95 -9.24 -23.80
C THR A 24 6.24 -8.98 -22.47
N GLN A 25 5.33 -9.87 -22.10
CA GLN A 25 4.71 -9.86 -20.77
C GLN A 25 5.81 -9.83 -19.70
N THR A 26 5.72 -8.89 -18.75
CA THR A 26 6.68 -8.82 -17.65
C THR A 26 6.65 -10.14 -16.87
N PRO A 27 7.80 -10.79 -16.63
CA PRO A 27 7.86 -12.03 -15.85
C PRO A 27 7.20 -11.85 -14.48
N LEU A 28 6.45 -12.86 -14.04
CA LEU A 28 5.69 -12.80 -12.78
C LEU A 28 6.58 -12.51 -11.57
N GLU A 29 7.81 -13.03 -11.57
CA GLU A 29 8.81 -12.88 -10.53
C GLU A 29 9.27 -11.44 -10.32
N LEU A 30 9.06 -10.57 -11.30
CA LEU A 30 9.38 -9.14 -11.24
C LEU A 30 8.20 -8.27 -10.78
N GLY A 31 7.01 -8.86 -10.66
CA GLY A 31 5.79 -8.15 -10.27
C GLY A 31 5.43 -7.02 -11.24
N LYS A 32 4.95 -5.90 -10.68
CA LYS A 32 4.45 -4.74 -11.42
C LYS A 32 5.41 -3.54 -11.40
N VAL A 33 6.67 -3.74 -10.97
CA VAL A 33 7.70 -2.69 -10.95
C VAL A 33 8.35 -2.56 -12.33
N THR A 34 8.60 -1.32 -12.75
CA THR A 34 9.36 -1.00 -13.97
C THR A 34 10.86 -1.07 -13.70
N TRP A 35 11.50 -2.18 -14.06
CA TRP A 35 12.91 -2.44 -13.74
C TRP A 35 13.90 -1.89 -14.78
N VAL A 36 15.00 -1.30 -14.29
CA VAL A 36 16.23 -1.13 -15.08
C VAL A 36 17.02 -2.45 -15.05
N ARG A 37 17.47 -2.92 -16.22
CA ARG A 37 18.21 -4.19 -16.36
C ARG A 37 19.73 -4.03 -16.42
N ASP A 38 20.22 -2.81 -16.63
CA ASP A 38 21.65 -2.50 -16.61
C ASP A 38 22.03 -1.81 -15.29
N PHE A 39 22.92 -2.43 -14.52
CA PHE A 39 23.28 -1.96 -13.18
C PHE A 39 23.99 -0.61 -13.20
N GLU A 40 24.92 -0.41 -14.13
CA GLU A 40 25.68 0.85 -14.22
C GLU A 40 24.78 2.01 -14.69
N GLN A 41 23.84 1.73 -15.61
CA GLN A 41 22.78 2.69 -15.96
C GLN A 41 21.92 3.04 -14.73
N GLY A 42 21.57 2.03 -13.92
CA GLY A 42 20.84 2.22 -12.67
C GLY A 42 21.58 3.13 -11.68
N LEU A 43 22.87 2.92 -11.49
CA LEU A 43 23.71 3.76 -10.62
C LEU A 43 23.87 5.18 -11.15
N ALA A 44 24.06 5.34 -12.47
CA ALA A 44 24.14 6.65 -13.10
C ALA A 44 22.83 7.43 -12.91
N ARG A 45 21.68 6.76 -13.05
CA ARG A 45 20.35 7.31 -12.78
C ARG A 45 20.18 7.67 -11.30
N ALA A 46 20.60 6.80 -10.40
CA ALA A 46 20.55 7.03 -8.95
C ALA A 46 21.33 8.27 -8.53
N LYS A 47 22.54 8.44 -9.08
CA LYS A 47 23.35 9.66 -8.87
C LYS A 47 22.66 10.91 -9.40
N LYS A 48 22.06 10.85 -10.59
CA LYS A 48 21.35 11.98 -11.22
C LYS A 48 20.08 12.36 -10.46
N GLU A 49 19.29 11.38 -10.02
CA GLU A 49 18.02 11.59 -9.31
C GLU A 49 18.19 11.79 -7.80
N GLN A 50 19.41 11.61 -7.26
CA GLN A 50 19.71 11.63 -5.83
C GLN A 50 18.85 10.64 -5.03
N LYS A 51 18.66 9.44 -5.60
CA LYS A 51 17.88 8.36 -4.98
C LYS A 51 18.75 7.15 -4.68
N PRO A 52 18.46 6.40 -3.61
CA PRO A 52 19.00 5.06 -3.43
C PRO A 52 18.53 4.10 -4.55
N VAL A 53 19.25 3.01 -4.73
CA VAL A 53 18.89 1.91 -5.64
C VAL A 53 18.19 0.81 -4.85
N PHE A 54 17.02 0.39 -5.33
CA PHE A 54 16.39 -0.86 -4.94
C PHE A 54 16.93 -1.94 -5.86
N LEU A 55 17.87 -2.75 -5.37
CA LEU A 55 18.57 -3.77 -6.15
C LEU A 55 17.98 -5.15 -5.85
N LEU A 56 17.21 -5.67 -6.80
CA LEU A 56 16.61 -7.00 -6.74
C LEU A 56 17.53 -8.01 -7.43
N PHE A 57 17.88 -9.10 -6.74
CA PHE A 57 18.44 -10.30 -7.34
C PHE A 57 17.34 -11.36 -7.36
N GLN A 58 17.01 -11.84 -8.55
CA GLN A 58 15.85 -12.71 -8.73
C GLN A 58 16.08 -13.73 -9.83
N GLU A 59 15.59 -14.95 -9.62
CA GLU A 59 15.60 -15.98 -10.64
C GLU A 59 14.50 -15.71 -11.66
N VAL A 60 14.84 -15.62 -12.95
CA VAL A 60 13.87 -15.38 -14.02
C VAL A 60 14.13 -16.30 -15.23
N PRO A 61 13.20 -17.20 -15.60
CA PRO A 61 12.05 -17.62 -14.79
C PRO A 61 12.53 -18.28 -13.49
N GLY A 62 11.75 -18.16 -12.42
CA GLY A 62 12.10 -18.63 -11.08
C GLY A 62 11.09 -19.60 -10.48
N CYS A 63 11.44 -20.18 -9.33
CA CYS A 63 10.57 -21.10 -8.60
C CYS A 63 9.33 -20.42 -7.99
N SER A 64 8.45 -21.20 -7.37
CA SER A 64 7.21 -20.70 -6.75
C SER A 64 7.44 -19.61 -5.69
N THR A 65 8.58 -19.63 -4.98
CA THR A 65 8.96 -18.55 -4.06
C THR A 65 9.21 -17.24 -4.79
N CYS A 66 9.91 -17.28 -5.93
CA CYS A 66 10.18 -16.10 -6.76
C CYS A 66 8.89 -15.52 -7.34
N GLN A 67 8.03 -16.39 -7.85
CA GLN A 67 6.72 -16.01 -8.40
C GLN A 67 5.81 -15.40 -7.32
N ARG A 68 5.75 -16.01 -6.13
CA ARG A 68 4.97 -15.48 -5.00
C ARG A 68 5.48 -14.12 -4.56
N TYR A 69 6.80 -13.95 -4.45
CA TYR A 69 7.38 -12.66 -4.09
C TYR A 69 7.04 -11.57 -5.11
N GLY A 70 7.10 -11.90 -6.40
CA GLY A 70 6.65 -11.03 -7.48
C GLY A 70 5.17 -10.66 -7.39
N ALA A 71 4.30 -11.65 -7.13
CA ALA A 71 2.84 -11.48 -7.06
C ALA A 71 2.34 -10.77 -5.80
N GLU A 72 2.97 -10.98 -4.65
CA GLU A 72 2.48 -10.47 -3.37
C GLU A 72 3.21 -9.20 -2.93
N VAL A 73 4.53 -9.12 -3.14
CA VAL A 73 5.35 -7.99 -2.66
C VAL A 73 5.62 -6.99 -3.77
N LEU A 74 6.20 -7.44 -4.88
CA LEU A 74 6.55 -6.57 -6.01
C LEU A 74 5.35 -6.19 -6.87
N SER A 75 4.13 -6.58 -6.46
CA SER A 75 2.87 -6.15 -7.07
C SER A 75 1.94 -5.45 -6.07
N HIS A 76 2.35 -5.27 -4.81
CA HIS A 76 1.59 -4.48 -3.85
C HIS A 76 1.60 -3.01 -4.28
N PRO A 77 0.45 -2.37 -4.54
CA PRO A 77 0.37 -1.05 -5.18
C PRO A 77 1.25 0.04 -4.55
N LEU A 78 1.18 0.17 -3.22
CA LEU A 78 1.95 1.17 -2.48
C LEU A 78 3.45 0.85 -2.39
N ILE A 79 3.83 -0.43 -2.44
CA ILE A 79 5.25 -0.85 -2.45
C ILE A 79 5.83 -0.60 -3.83
N VAL A 80 5.12 -0.97 -4.90
CA VAL A 80 5.50 -0.67 -6.28
C VAL A 80 5.73 0.82 -6.46
N GLU A 81 4.77 1.63 -6.01
CA GLU A 81 4.91 3.08 -6.09
C GLU A 81 6.10 3.60 -5.28
N ALA A 82 6.31 3.11 -4.06
CA ALA A 82 7.46 3.51 -3.26
C ALA A 82 8.80 3.12 -3.93
N ILE A 83 8.89 1.93 -4.52
CA ILE A 83 10.06 1.49 -5.29
C ILE A 83 10.32 2.43 -6.47
N GLU A 84 9.28 2.78 -7.24
CA GLU A 84 9.45 3.57 -8.46
C GLU A 84 9.61 5.08 -8.23
N SER A 85 9.08 5.60 -7.11
CA SER A 85 9.13 7.03 -6.80
C SER A 85 10.32 7.41 -5.91
N LEU A 86 10.69 6.54 -4.95
CA LEU A 86 11.70 6.85 -3.93
C LEU A 86 13.05 6.18 -4.21
N PHE A 87 13.09 5.17 -5.09
CA PHE A 87 14.30 4.45 -5.45
C PHE A 87 14.50 4.44 -6.97
N VAL A 88 15.70 4.04 -7.40
CA VAL A 88 15.92 3.53 -8.75
C VAL A 88 15.79 2.00 -8.71
N PRO A 89 14.75 1.40 -9.33
CA PRO A 89 14.59 -0.06 -9.36
C PRO A 89 15.55 -0.70 -10.37
N VAL A 90 16.45 -1.54 -9.88
CA VAL A 90 17.34 -2.34 -10.71
C VAL A 90 17.10 -3.81 -10.40
N ALA A 91 16.86 -4.60 -11.45
CA ALA A 91 16.82 -6.05 -11.32
C ALA A 91 18.14 -6.63 -11.80
N ILE A 92 18.54 -7.75 -11.22
CA ILE A 92 19.66 -8.61 -11.60
C ILE A 92 19.11 -10.03 -11.68
N TYR A 93 19.29 -10.68 -12.82
CA TYR A 93 18.85 -12.07 -12.97
C TYR A 93 19.93 -12.98 -12.40
N ASN A 94 19.67 -13.58 -11.24
CA ASN A 94 20.66 -14.35 -10.49
C ASN A 94 20.96 -15.74 -11.12
N ASN A 95 20.30 -16.08 -12.22
CA ASN A 95 20.47 -17.31 -12.99
C ASN A 95 21.02 -17.06 -14.41
N LYS A 96 21.52 -15.85 -14.68
CA LYS A 96 22.11 -15.48 -15.98
C LYS A 96 23.57 -15.08 -15.83
N GLY A 97 24.34 -15.32 -16.89
CA GLY A 97 25.74 -14.90 -17.01
C GLY A 97 25.90 -13.43 -17.41
N GLY A 98 27.10 -13.07 -17.86
CA GLY A 98 27.40 -11.72 -18.35
C GLY A 98 27.33 -10.66 -17.25
N LYS A 99 26.80 -9.48 -17.57
CA LYS A 99 26.75 -8.33 -16.65
C LYS A 99 26.04 -8.64 -15.33
N ASP A 100 24.99 -9.47 -15.33
CA ASP A 100 24.30 -9.87 -14.10
C ASP A 100 25.25 -10.64 -13.16
N ALA A 101 26.04 -11.57 -13.70
CA ALA A 101 27.02 -12.36 -12.95
C ALA A 101 28.17 -11.52 -12.38
N GLU A 102 28.55 -10.44 -13.05
CA GLU A 102 29.53 -9.48 -12.51
C GLU A 102 29.00 -8.79 -11.25
N VAL A 103 27.72 -8.43 -11.22
CA VAL A 103 27.07 -7.82 -10.05
C VAL A 103 26.91 -8.83 -8.91
N LEU A 104 26.52 -10.08 -9.23
CA LEU A 104 26.48 -11.18 -8.25
C LEU A 104 27.85 -11.35 -7.58
N LYS A 105 28.92 -11.41 -8.38
CA LYS A 105 30.30 -11.52 -7.88
C LYS A 105 30.69 -10.34 -6.99
N TYR A 106 30.32 -9.12 -7.38
CA TYR A 106 30.62 -7.92 -6.58
C TYR A 106 29.98 -7.97 -5.18
N TYR A 107 28.70 -8.35 -5.10
CA TYR A 107 27.98 -8.41 -3.82
C TYR A 107 28.11 -9.75 -3.09
N ASN A 108 28.87 -10.70 -3.66
CA ASN A 108 28.96 -12.08 -3.20
C ASN A 108 27.57 -12.73 -3.05
N GLU A 109 26.70 -12.51 -4.03
CA GLU A 109 25.39 -13.13 -4.10
C GLU A 109 25.47 -14.47 -4.83
N PRO A 110 24.84 -15.54 -4.31
CA PRO A 110 24.86 -16.82 -4.99
C PRO A 110 23.97 -16.80 -6.23
N SER A 111 24.35 -17.60 -7.23
CA SER A 111 23.45 -17.92 -8.34
C SER A 111 22.37 -18.91 -7.91
N TRP A 112 21.21 -18.89 -8.57
CA TRP A 112 20.12 -19.87 -8.34
C TRP A 112 19.63 -19.91 -6.89
N ASN A 113 19.26 -18.75 -6.35
CA ASN A 113 18.72 -18.63 -5.00
C ASN A 113 17.36 -17.92 -4.98
N ASN A 114 16.70 -18.02 -3.82
CA ASN A 114 15.50 -17.25 -3.51
C ASN A 114 15.73 -15.73 -3.66
N PRO A 115 14.66 -14.92 -3.81
CA PRO A 115 14.78 -13.49 -4.02
C PRO A 115 15.64 -12.81 -2.97
N VAL A 116 16.49 -11.88 -3.39
CA VAL A 116 17.28 -11.04 -2.49
C VAL A 116 17.08 -9.59 -2.86
N VAL A 117 16.87 -8.74 -1.87
CA VAL A 117 16.87 -7.29 -2.07
C VAL A 117 18.00 -6.67 -1.29
N ARG A 118 18.73 -5.77 -1.96
CA ARG A 118 19.68 -4.86 -1.34
C ARG A 118 19.23 -3.42 -1.60
N MET A 119 19.29 -2.60 -0.58
CA MET A 119 19.19 -1.15 -0.73
C MET A 119 20.60 -0.60 -0.78
N VAL A 120 20.99 0.04 -1.88
CA VAL A 120 22.37 0.52 -2.07
C VAL A 120 22.41 1.97 -2.52
N ASP A 121 23.49 2.67 -2.21
CA ASP A 121 23.71 4.02 -2.74
C ASP A 121 24.27 3.98 -4.18
N ALA A 122 24.43 5.16 -4.78
CA ALA A 122 25.00 5.29 -6.13
C ALA A 122 26.48 4.86 -6.22
N ASN A 123 27.15 4.60 -5.08
CA ASN A 123 28.51 4.11 -4.99
C ASN A 123 28.57 2.60 -4.66
N LYS A 124 27.45 1.87 -4.82
CA LYS A 124 27.32 0.42 -4.58
C LYS A 124 27.40 0.01 -3.10
N LYS A 125 27.36 0.97 -2.16
CA LYS A 125 27.41 0.66 -0.73
C LYS A 125 26.02 0.30 -0.21
N ASN A 126 25.93 -0.78 0.57
CA ASN A 126 24.67 -1.14 1.24
C ASN A 126 24.24 -0.06 2.24
N LEU A 127 22.98 0.36 2.12
CA LEU A 127 22.31 1.29 3.03
C LEU A 127 21.58 0.51 4.12
N ALA A 128 20.87 -0.56 3.77
CA ALA A 128 20.18 -1.41 4.73
C ALA A 128 20.79 -2.81 4.79
N GLU A 129 20.38 -3.60 5.78
CA GLU A 129 20.68 -5.02 5.79
C GLU A 129 20.07 -5.71 4.56
N ARG A 130 20.79 -6.72 4.07
CA ARG A 130 20.36 -7.56 2.94
C ARG A 130 19.06 -8.27 3.32
N VAL A 131 18.01 -8.08 2.52
CA VAL A 131 16.74 -8.77 2.72
C VAL A 131 16.81 -10.14 2.06
N SER A 132 16.83 -11.17 2.91
CA SER A 132 16.82 -12.57 2.50
C SER A 132 16.12 -13.41 3.55
N GLY A 133 15.37 -14.43 3.15
CA GLY A 133 14.58 -15.27 4.07
C GLY A 133 13.30 -14.60 4.60
N ASN A 134 13.20 -13.27 4.53
CA ASN A 134 11.99 -12.51 4.87
C ASN A 134 11.35 -11.93 3.60
N TYR A 135 10.52 -12.73 2.93
CA TYR A 135 9.87 -12.39 1.67
C TYR A 135 8.50 -11.74 1.86
N THR A 136 8.28 -11.07 3.00
CA THR A 136 7.01 -10.41 3.30
C THR A 136 7.01 -8.96 2.84
N PRO A 137 5.84 -8.36 2.56
CA PRO A 137 5.71 -6.92 2.33
C PRO A 137 6.37 -6.07 3.43
N LEU A 138 6.21 -6.46 4.70
CA LEU A 138 6.80 -5.76 5.85
C LEU A 138 8.33 -5.82 5.86
N GLY A 139 8.92 -6.97 5.52
CA GLY A 139 10.37 -7.16 5.49
C GLY A 139 11.05 -6.20 4.51
N VAL A 140 10.50 -6.09 3.30
CA VAL A 140 11.00 -5.14 2.28
C VAL A 140 10.79 -3.71 2.72
N LEU A 141 9.59 -3.39 3.22
CA LEU A 141 9.23 -2.05 3.63
C LEU A 141 10.13 -1.51 4.75
N ASN A 142 10.48 -2.35 5.73
CA ASN A 142 11.42 -1.97 6.80
C ASN A 142 12.80 -1.64 6.23
N SER A 143 13.29 -2.43 5.28
CA SER A 143 14.57 -2.16 4.60
C SER A 143 14.52 -0.86 3.79
N MET A 144 13.40 -0.57 3.11
CA MET A 144 13.20 0.69 2.39
C MET A 144 13.27 1.88 3.34
N VAL A 145 12.59 1.83 4.48
CA VAL A 145 12.62 2.92 5.46
C VAL A 145 14.04 3.18 5.98
N VAL A 146 14.76 2.13 6.38
CA VAL A 146 16.16 2.25 6.83
C VAL A 146 17.05 2.90 5.76
N ALA A 147 16.85 2.54 4.50
CA ALA A 147 17.63 3.09 3.40
C ALA A 147 17.32 4.58 3.14
N LEU A 148 16.04 4.98 3.24
CA LEU A 148 15.64 6.39 3.12
C LEU A 148 16.23 7.22 4.26
N GLU A 149 16.12 6.75 5.50
CA GLU A 149 16.68 7.42 6.68
C GLU A 149 18.20 7.60 6.57
N LYS A 150 18.94 6.55 6.20
CA LYS A 150 20.40 6.64 5.98
C LYS A 150 20.81 7.51 4.80
N SER A 151 19.90 7.73 3.86
CA SER A 151 20.08 8.66 2.73
C SER A 151 19.63 10.08 3.07
N ASN A 152 19.19 10.35 4.31
CA ASN A 152 18.57 11.60 4.75
C ASN A 152 17.36 12.01 3.88
N LEU A 153 16.61 11.02 3.38
CA LEU A 153 15.38 11.22 2.64
C LEU A 153 14.19 11.02 3.59
N ALA A 154 13.19 11.89 3.47
CA ALA A 154 11.97 11.77 4.25
C ALA A 154 11.21 10.49 3.89
N VAL A 155 10.73 9.78 4.91
CA VAL A 155 9.79 8.67 4.74
C VAL A 155 8.40 9.26 4.54
N PRO A 156 7.76 9.06 3.36
CA PRO A 156 6.42 9.60 3.15
C PRO A 156 5.41 9.00 4.14
N SER A 157 4.44 9.80 4.57
CA SER A 157 3.41 9.42 5.55
C SER A 157 2.63 8.16 5.15
N TYR A 158 2.23 8.04 3.87
CA TYR A 158 1.53 6.85 3.37
C TYR A 158 2.36 5.57 3.54
N LEU A 159 3.69 5.67 3.43
CA LEU A 159 4.61 4.55 3.60
C LEU A 159 4.73 4.17 5.08
N GLY A 160 4.74 5.18 5.96
CA GLY A 160 4.67 5.00 7.41
C GLY A 160 3.38 4.29 7.84
N LEU A 161 2.23 4.69 7.29
CA LEU A 161 0.94 4.03 7.56
C LEU A 161 0.91 2.59 7.05
N LEU A 162 1.40 2.33 5.83
CA LEU A 162 1.51 0.95 5.33
C LEU A 162 2.37 0.09 6.26
N ARG A 163 3.46 0.64 6.79
CA ARG A 163 4.33 -0.06 7.76
C ARG A 163 3.60 -0.35 9.05
N GLU A 164 2.87 0.61 9.60
CA GLU A 164 2.06 0.44 10.82
C GLU A 164 1.01 -0.67 10.64
N GLU A 165 0.28 -0.68 9.52
CA GLU A 165 -0.74 -1.68 9.23
C GLU A 165 -0.13 -3.08 9.09
N LEU A 166 0.91 -3.23 8.26
CA LEU A 166 1.58 -4.52 8.03
C LEU A 166 2.24 -5.06 9.31
N GLN A 167 2.87 -4.19 10.10
CA GLN A 167 3.46 -4.56 11.38
C GLN A 167 2.38 -5.03 12.37
N SER A 168 1.25 -4.34 12.43
CA SER A 168 0.14 -4.73 13.30
C SER A 168 -0.42 -6.10 12.92
N LYS A 169 -0.62 -6.36 11.62
CA LYS A 169 -1.05 -7.66 11.12
C LYS A 169 -0.03 -8.77 11.41
N ALA A 170 1.27 -8.51 11.21
CA ALA A 170 2.33 -9.48 11.48
C ALA A 170 2.46 -9.84 12.98
N LEU A 171 2.20 -8.88 13.87
CA LEU A 171 2.26 -9.09 15.33
C LEU A 171 0.97 -9.66 15.93
N GLY A 172 -0.09 -9.75 15.11
CA GLY A 172 -1.44 -10.16 15.50
C GLY A 172 -2.29 -8.98 15.97
N THR A 173 -3.50 -8.87 15.43
CA THR A 173 -4.50 -7.87 15.81
C THR A 173 -5.61 -8.50 16.66
N LYS A 174 -6.38 -7.65 17.34
CA LYS A 174 -7.61 -8.01 18.05
C LYS A 174 -8.76 -7.14 17.59
N THR A 175 -9.99 -7.60 17.80
CA THR A 175 -11.21 -6.86 17.46
C THR A 175 -12.03 -6.60 18.70
N ALA A 176 -12.53 -5.36 18.84
CA ALA A 176 -13.52 -4.99 19.86
C ALA A 176 -14.78 -4.43 19.17
N THR A 177 -15.96 -4.70 19.73
CA THR A 177 -17.23 -4.17 19.20
C THR A 177 -17.83 -3.19 20.21
N LEU A 178 -17.74 -1.90 19.88
CA LEU A 178 -18.17 -0.81 20.76
C LEU A 178 -19.55 -0.34 20.31
N SER A 179 -20.51 -0.22 21.23
CA SER A 179 -21.83 0.36 20.96
C SER A 179 -21.86 1.84 21.30
N MET A 180 -22.63 2.63 20.56
CA MET A 180 -22.74 4.08 20.75
C MET A 180 -24.03 4.60 20.14
N TYR A 181 -24.30 5.89 20.30
CA TYR A 181 -25.47 6.52 19.69
C TYR A 181 -25.37 6.68 18.16
N CYS A 182 -24.20 7.09 17.66
CA CYS A 182 -23.94 7.32 16.23
C CYS A 182 -22.62 6.69 15.79
N PHE A 183 -22.65 5.57 15.06
CA PHE A 183 -21.44 4.87 14.63
C PHE A 183 -20.63 5.65 13.60
N TRP A 184 -21.22 6.58 12.84
CA TRP A 184 -20.46 7.45 11.93
C TRP A 184 -19.55 8.41 12.70
N THR A 185 -20.05 8.92 13.85
CA THR A 185 -19.21 9.66 14.79
C THR A 185 -18.18 8.72 15.44
N GLY A 186 -18.60 7.50 15.77
CA GLY A 186 -17.71 6.43 16.22
C GLY A 186 -16.49 6.20 15.33
N GLU A 187 -16.71 5.90 14.05
CA GLU A 187 -15.63 5.60 13.11
C GLU A 187 -14.65 6.76 12.93
N LYS A 188 -15.12 8.02 12.91
CA LYS A 188 -14.21 9.16 12.80
C LYS A 188 -13.40 9.42 14.06
N GLU A 189 -13.90 9.09 15.25
CA GLU A 189 -13.16 9.31 16.50
C GLU A 189 -12.24 8.15 16.81
N LEU A 190 -12.76 6.91 16.73
CA LEU A 190 -11.98 5.69 16.96
C LEU A 190 -10.89 5.52 15.89
N GLY A 191 -11.18 5.93 14.65
CA GLY A 191 -10.23 5.92 13.54
C GLY A 191 -9.04 6.87 13.69
N LYS A 192 -8.99 7.73 14.73
CA LYS A 192 -7.83 8.60 15.03
C LYS A 192 -6.86 7.96 16.03
N ILE A 193 -7.29 6.94 16.75
CA ILE A 193 -6.55 6.42 17.90
C ILE A 193 -5.29 5.67 17.41
N PRO A 194 -4.08 6.03 17.86
CA PRO A 194 -2.86 5.27 17.56
C PRO A 194 -3.00 3.81 17.99
N GLY A 195 -2.60 2.88 17.10
CA GLY A 195 -2.78 1.45 17.32
C GLY A 195 -4.12 0.89 16.82
N VAL A 196 -5.10 1.72 16.44
CA VAL A 196 -6.26 1.27 15.65
C VAL A 196 -5.83 1.08 14.19
N VAL A 197 -6.13 -0.11 13.67
CA VAL A 197 -5.79 -0.58 12.32
C VAL A 197 -6.97 -0.41 11.36
N ALA A 198 -8.18 -0.75 11.80
CA ALA A 198 -9.40 -0.63 11.00
C ALA A 198 -10.61 -0.33 11.89
N THR A 199 -11.63 0.30 11.29
CA THR A 199 -12.95 0.46 11.90
C THR A 199 -14.02 0.06 10.89
N GLU A 200 -15.14 -0.49 11.36
CA GLU A 200 -16.30 -0.73 10.51
C GLU A 200 -17.61 -0.47 11.26
N ALA A 201 -18.40 0.45 10.73
CA ALA A 201 -19.73 0.74 11.23
C ALA A 201 -20.73 -0.37 10.90
N GLY A 202 -21.62 -0.67 11.85
CA GLY A 202 -22.72 -1.58 11.63
C GLY A 202 -23.69 -1.63 12.78
N PHE A 203 -24.50 -2.67 12.78
CA PHE A 203 -25.58 -2.89 13.73
C PHE A 203 -25.39 -4.24 14.41
N MET A 204 -25.61 -4.28 15.73
CA MET A 204 -25.62 -5.51 16.51
C MET A 204 -26.69 -5.42 17.60
N ALA A 205 -27.59 -6.41 17.65
CA ALA A 205 -28.70 -6.47 18.62
C ALA A 205 -29.52 -5.15 18.74
N GLY A 206 -29.82 -4.50 17.61
CA GLY A 206 -30.57 -3.24 17.59
C GLY A 206 -29.77 -2.00 18.01
N HIS A 207 -28.47 -2.13 18.23
CA HIS A 207 -27.57 -1.02 18.53
C HIS A 207 -26.69 -0.66 17.35
N GLU A 208 -26.41 0.63 17.23
CA GLU A 208 -25.31 1.14 16.42
C GLU A 208 -23.97 0.76 17.07
N VAL A 209 -23.08 0.15 16.28
CA VAL A 209 -21.77 -0.31 16.74
C VAL A 209 -20.66 0.02 15.76
N VAL A 210 -19.44 0.11 16.28
CA VAL A 210 -18.21 0.10 15.49
C VAL A 210 -17.39 -1.10 15.92
N THR A 211 -17.06 -1.97 14.97
CA THR A 211 -16.00 -2.98 15.16
C THR A 211 -14.66 -2.28 14.93
N VAL A 212 -13.73 -2.46 15.86
CA VAL A 212 -12.40 -1.84 15.82
C VAL A 212 -11.35 -2.93 15.83
N GLU A 213 -10.60 -3.04 14.75
CA GLU A 213 -9.38 -3.84 14.70
C GLU A 213 -8.23 -3.00 15.23
N TYR A 214 -7.47 -3.53 16.19
CA TYR A 214 -6.36 -2.82 16.83
C TYR A 214 -5.17 -3.73 17.11
N ASN A 215 -4.00 -3.11 17.26
CA ASN A 215 -2.77 -3.77 17.66
C ASN A 215 -2.66 -3.81 19.19
N PRO A 216 -2.82 -4.98 19.84
CA PRO A 216 -2.81 -5.10 21.30
C PRO A 216 -1.45 -4.79 21.94
N ARG A 217 -0.38 -4.68 21.16
CA ARG A 217 0.96 -4.28 21.65
C ARG A 217 1.12 -2.76 21.72
N LEU A 218 0.30 -2.00 21.01
CA LEU A 218 0.32 -0.53 20.99
C LEU A 218 -0.88 0.08 21.72
N LEU A 219 -2.03 -0.61 21.69
CA LEU A 219 -3.28 -0.16 22.28
C LEU A 219 -3.90 -1.32 23.06
N SER A 220 -4.04 -1.18 24.38
CA SER A 220 -4.78 -2.17 25.17
C SER A 220 -6.28 -2.04 24.93
N PHE A 221 -7.01 -3.13 25.17
CA PHE A 221 -8.47 -3.13 25.13
C PHE A 221 -9.06 -2.07 26.08
N GLU A 222 -8.56 -1.98 27.32
CA GLU A 222 -8.98 -0.99 28.30
C GLU A 222 -8.79 0.44 27.80
N ASN A 223 -7.63 0.74 27.22
CA ASN A 223 -7.34 2.08 26.72
C ASN A 223 -8.21 2.42 25.49
N LEU A 224 -8.51 1.44 24.64
CA LEU A 224 -9.44 1.62 23.52
C LEU A 224 -10.85 1.96 24.04
N VAL A 225 -11.37 1.19 24.98
CA VAL A 225 -12.70 1.41 25.58
C VAL A 225 -12.75 2.73 26.32
N GLU A 226 -11.71 3.07 27.10
CA GLU A 226 -11.62 4.33 27.84
C GLU A 226 -11.58 5.53 26.88
N SER A 227 -10.77 5.45 25.81
CA SER A 227 -10.66 6.51 24.81
C SER A 227 -11.98 6.72 24.08
N GLY A 228 -12.65 5.63 23.68
CA GLY A 228 -13.99 5.69 23.09
C GLY A 228 -15.03 6.27 24.06
N GLY A 229 -15.00 5.90 25.33
CA GLY A 229 -15.91 6.39 26.36
C GLY A 229 -15.81 7.90 26.58
N LYS A 230 -14.58 8.45 26.60
CA LYS A 230 -14.33 9.90 26.74
C LYS A 230 -14.98 10.74 25.65
N VAL A 231 -15.18 10.17 24.46
CA VAL A 231 -15.81 10.83 23.31
C VAL A 231 -17.20 10.27 22.97
N LYS A 232 -17.83 9.54 23.91
CA LYS A 232 -19.17 8.93 23.75
C LYS A 232 -19.29 8.01 22.53
N CYS A 233 -18.19 7.34 22.19
CA CYS A 233 -18.09 6.33 21.12
C CYS A 233 -17.88 4.92 21.68
N ALA A 234 -18.18 4.72 22.96
CA ALA A 234 -18.20 3.43 23.64
C ALA A 234 -19.17 3.48 24.83
N ASP A 235 -20.47 3.60 24.55
CA ASP A 235 -21.53 3.59 25.56
C ASP A 235 -21.87 2.18 26.07
N GLY A 236 -21.25 1.17 25.47
CA GLY A 236 -21.27 -0.23 25.87
C GLY A 236 -20.35 -1.05 24.95
N VAL A 237 -20.07 -2.29 25.34
CA VAL A 237 -19.19 -3.20 24.60
C VAL A 237 -19.83 -4.56 24.47
N PHE A 238 -19.84 -5.09 23.24
CA PHE A 238 -20.29 -6.44 22.94
C PHE A 238 -19.11 -7.41 23.07
N THR A 239 -19.12 -8.25 24.10
CA THR A 239 -18.08 -9.26 24.31
C THR A 239 -18.60 -10.44 25.13
N ALA A 240 -18.15 -11.64 24.77
CA ALA A 240 -18.37 -12.86 25.56
C ALA A 240 -17.17 -13.18 26.47
N ASP A 241 -16.03 -12.50 26.30
CA ASP A 241 -14.81 -12.77 27.05
C ASP A 241 -14.89 -12.23 28.48
N THR A 242 -14.81 -13.12 29.47
CA THR A 242 -14.95 -12.78 30.90
C THR A 242 -13.93 -11.74 31.38
N GLN A 243 -12.70 -11.75 30.85
CA GLN A 243 -11.68 -10.76 31.22
C GLN A 243 -12.04 -9.39 30.65
N GLU A 244 -12.51 -9.33 29.40
CA GLU A 244 -13.01 -8.10 28.79
C GLU A 244 -14.25 -7.56 29.51
N LYS A 245 -15.18 -8.43 29.94
CA LYS A 245 -16.35 -8.02 30.75
C LYS A 245 -15.92 -7.26 32.01
N ALA A 246 -15.01 -7.84 32.80
CA ALA A 246 -14.51 -7.20 34.02
C ALA A 246 -13.81 -5.86 33.74
N LYS A 247 -13.05 -5.77 32.64
CA LYS A 247 -12.40 -4.54 32.19
C LYS A 247 -13.40 -3.45 31.81
N VAL A 248 -14.44 -3.80 31.05
CA VAL A 248 -15.51 -2.87 30.66
C VAL A 248 -16.23 -2.33 31.88
N GLU A 249 -16.60 -3.18 32.83
CA GLU A 249 -17.28 -2.73 34.06
C GLU A 249 -16.42 -1.78 34.89
N LYS A 250 -15.09 -2.02 34.91
CA LYS A 250 -14.13 -1.12 35.57
C LYS A 250 -14.04 0.24 34.88
N VAL A 251 -14.04 0.27 33.55
CA VAL A 251 -13.80 1.49 32.75
C VAL A 251 -15.07 2.31 32.52
N LEU A 252 -16.19 1.66 32.19
CA LEU A 252 -17.45 2.32 31.81
C LEU A 252 -18.56 2.19 32.89
N GLY A 253 -18.37 1.32 33.88
CA GLY A 253 -19.37 1.00 34.90
C GLY A 253 -20.21 -0.25 34.59
N LYS A 254 -20.96 -0.71 35.60
CA LYS A 254 -21.85 -1.88 35.49
C LYS A 254 -22.94 -1.67 34.44
N GLY A 255 -23.36 -2.76 33.78
CA GLY A 255 -24.42 -2.73 32.76
C GLY A 255 -23.99 -2.23 31.38
N LYS A 256 -22.68 -2.00 31.19
CA LYS A 256 -22.09 -1.57 29.92
C LYS A 256 -21.60 -2.73 29.05
N VAL A 257 -21.62 -3.94 29.59
CA VAL A 257 -21.36 -5.18 28.86
C VAL A 257 -22.65 -5.66 28.19
N LYS A 258 -22.56 -6.06 26.93
CA LYS A 258 -23.65 -6.66 26.14
C LYS A 258 -23.19 -8.01 25.59
N GLU A 259 -24.10 -8.97 25.50
CA GLU A 259 -23.80 -10.26 24.86
C GLU A 259 -23.71 -10.09 23.34
N PRO A 260 -22.67 -10.65 22.68
CA PRO A 260 -22.53 -10.60 21.22
C PRO A 260 -23.77 -11.16 20.49
N ALA A 261 -24.09 -10.56 19.36
CA ALA A 261 -25.18 -10.99 18.48
C ALA A 261 -24.74 -10.93 17.01
N ALA A 262 -25.65 -11.29 16.10
CA ALA A 262 -25.40 -11.17 14.67
C ALA A 262 -25.05 -9.71 14.30
N TYR A 263 -23.91 -9.55 13.61
CA TYR A 263 -23.45 -8.27 13.09
C TYR A 263 -23.99 -8.03 11.69
N ARG A 264 -24.50 -6.83 11.44
CA ARG A 264 -24.88 -6.37 10.10
C ARG A 264 -24.12 -5.09 9.77
N ARG A 265 -23.23 -5.16 8.78
CA ARG A 265 -22.47 -4.00 8.27
C ARG A 265 -23.40 -2.87 7.82
N ASP A 266 -22.98 -1.64 8.09
CA ASP A 266 -23.59 -0.44 7.51
C ASP A 266 -23.11 -0.23 6.07
N PRO A 267 -24.02 -0.09 5.07
CA PRO A 267 -23.62 0.14 3.68
C PRO A 267 -22.86 1.46 3.45
N GLU A 268 -22.97 2.41 4.39
CA GLU A 268 -22.28 3.71 4.35
C GLU A 268 -21.11 3.80 5.35
N SER A 269 -20.55 2.66 5.80
CA SER A 269 -19.37 2.66 6.67
C SER A 269 -18.24 3.51 6.08
N LYS A 270 -17.53 4.20 6.98
CA LYS A 270 -16.64 5.33 6.69
C LYS A 270 -17.42 6.48 6.07
N TYR A 271 -18.52 6.90 6.71
CA TYR A 271 -19.49 7.86 6.17
C TYR A 271 -18.90 9.09 5.49
N TYR A 272 -17.94 9.77 6.12
CA TYR A 272 -17.36 11.00 5.55
C TYR A 272 -16.53 10.71 4.30
N LEU A 273 -15.87 9.54 4.27
CA LEU A 273 -15.23 9.02 3.07
C LEU A 273 -16.29 8.64 2.02
N TYR A 274 -17.34 7.93 2.42
CA TYR A 274 -18.45 7.45 1.58
C TYR A 274 -19.24 8.58 0.91
N GLN A 275 -19.39 9.73 1.57
CA GLN A 275 -20.08 10.91 1.03
C GLN A 275 -19.17 11.77 0.12
N SER A 276 -17.91 11.37 -0.07
CA SER A 276 -16.94 12.07 -0.89
C SER A 276 -16.58 11.29 -2.15
N PHE A 277 -15.96 11.95 -3.13
CA PHE A 277 -15.42 11.26 -4.31
C PHE A 277 -14.26 10.31 -3.98
N TYR A 278 -13.65 10.43 -2.78
CA TYR A 278 -12.62 9.50 -2.33
C TYR A 278 -13.16 8.10 -2.04
N ARG A 279 -14.48 7.89 -1.93
CA ARG A 279 -15.09 6.55 -1.80
C ARG A 279 -14.72 5.58 -2.93
N TYR A 280 -14.30 6.12 -4.07
CA TYR A 280 -13.91 5.39 -5.27
C TYR A 280 -12.41 5.09 -5.32
N LEU A 281 -11.64 5.59 -4.34
CA LEU A 281 -10.19 5.41 -4.29
C LEU A 281 -9.84 4.13 -3.52
N PRO A 282 -9.05 3.22 -4.11
CA PRO A 282 -8.48 2.10 -3.37
C PRO A 282 -7.56 2.60 -2.26
N MET A 283 -7.78 2.13 -1.04
CA MET A 283 -7.00 2.46 0.15
C MET A 283 -6.74 1.19 0.96
N THR A 284 -5.69 1.16 1.76
CA THR A 284 -5.61 0.17 2.84
C THR A 284 -6.64 0.49 3.92
N GLU A 285 -6.90 -0.46 4.83
CA GLU A 285 -7.89 -0.25 5.90
C GLU A 285 -7.50 0.91 6.82
N LEU A 286 -6.20 1.00 7.15
CA LEU A 286 -5.67 2.06 7.98
C LEU A 286 -5.74 3.42 7.26
N GLN A 287 -5.39 3.47 5.98
CA GLN A 287 -5.56 4.69 5.18
C GLN A 287 -7.02 5.14 5.17
N ALA A 288 -7.98 4.23 4.95
CA ALA A 288 -9.41 4.56 4.92
C ALA A 288 -9.92 5.07 6.28
N ALA A 289 -9.50 4.48 7.39
CA ALA A 289 -9.87 4.93 8.74
C ALA A 289 -9.35 6.34 9.04
N ARG A 290 -8.07 6.62 8.71
CA ARG A 290 -7.47 7.94 8.88
C ARG A 290 -8.08 8.98 7.92
N ALA A 291 -8.30 8.62 6.66
CA ALA A 291 -8.93 9.49 5.65
C ALA A 291 -10.36 9.89 6.05
N ASN A 292 -11.16 8.94 6.54
CA ASN A 292 -12.52 9.22 7.06
C ASN A 292 -12.48 10.24 8.21
N SER A 293 -11.53 10.08 9.12
CA SER A 293 -11.36 10.95 10.28
C SER A 293 -10.94 12.39 9.89
N LEU A 294 -10.08 12.51 8.87
CA LEU A 294 -9.65 13.81 8.33
C LEU A 294 -10.78 14.53 7.62
N LEU A 295 -11.50 13.84 6.73
CA LEU A 295 -12.67 14.40 6.03
C LEU A 295 -13.73 14.87 7.00
N ALA A 296 -13.99 14.10 8.07
CA ALA A 296 -14.92 14.48 9.12
C ALA A 296 -14.52 15.75 9.89
N SER A 297 -13.23 16.08 9.89
CA SER A 297 -12.66 17.27 10.51
C SER A 297 -12.50 18.43 9.52
N GLY A 298 -13.06 18.32 8.31
CA GLY A 298 -12.92 19.31 7.24
C GLY A 298 -11.53 19.39 6.63
N LYS A 299 -10.67 18.39 6.86
CA LYS A 299 -9.29 18.33 6.36
C LYS A 299 -9.20 17.46 5.11
N SER A 300 -8.25 17.79 4.24
CA SER A 300 -7.90 16.94 3.10
C SER A 300 -7.27 15.63 3.58
N PRO A 301 -7.66 14.46 3.02
CA PRO A 301 -7.03 13.19 3.34
C PRO A 301 -5.72 12.97 2.58
N GLU A 302 -5.27 13.91 1.73
CA GLU A 302 -4.06 13.72 0.91
C GLU A 302 -2.80 13.40 1.73
N GLU A 303 -2.72 13.82 2.99
CA GLU A 303 -1.59 13.49 3.86
C GLU A 303 -1.48 11.99 4.19
N VAL A 304 -2.52 11.19 3.99
CA VAL A 304 -2.49 9.73 4.20
C VAL A 304 -2.43 8.93 2.91
N LEU A 305 -2.40 9.60 1.76
CA LEU A 305 -2.44 8.99 0.43
C LEU A 305 -1.08 9.03 -0.26
N SER A 306 -0.83 8.05 -1.12
CA SER A 306 0.33 8.06 -2.00
C SER A 306 0.15 9.05 -3.17
N PRO A 307 1.23 9.54 -3.78
CA PRO A 307 1.15 10.38 -4.98
C PRO A 307 0.22 9.84 -6.09
N ARG A 308 0.24 8.55 -6.40
CA ARG A 308 -0.66 7.94 -7.41
C ARG A 308 -2.10 7.87 -6.93
N GLN A 309 -2.33 7.64 -5.63
CA GLN A 309 -3.67 7.74 -5.05
C GLN A 309 -4.23 9.16 -5.17
N ILE A 310 -3.41 10.18 -4.89
CA ILE A 310 -3.79 11.59 -5.04
C ILE A 310 -4.10 11.90 -6.50
N GLU A 311 -3.27 11.45 -7.44
CA GLU A 311 -3.50 11.67 -8.86
C GLU A 311 -4.79 10.99 -9.36
N LEU A 312 -5.03 9.73 -8.95
CA LEU A 312 -6.29 9.06 -9.24
C LEU A 312 -7.49 9.80 -8.62
N ALA A 313 -7.35 10.30 -7.38
CA ALA A 313 -8.41 11.07 -6.74
C ALA A 313 -8.75 12.36 -7.53
N ARG A 314 -7.76 13.05 -8.10
CA ARG A 314 -7.99 14.19 -9.02
C ARG A 314 -8.73 13.77 -10.28
N GLN A 315 -8.37 12.65 -10.88
CA GLN A 315 -9.05 12.12 -12.07
C GLN A 315 -10.51 11.74 -11.78
N ILE A 316 -10.78 11.12 -10.63
CA ILE A 316 -12.14 10.79 -10.20
C ILE A 316 -12.96 12.07 -10.02
N LYS A 317 -12.41 13.06 -9.30
CA LYS A 317 -13.06 14.36 -9.08
C LYS A 317 -13.37 15.10 -10.39
N ALA A 318 -12.46 15.04 -11.36
CA ALA A 318 -12.63 15.68 -12.66
C ALA A 318 -13.66 14.97 -13.56
N ASN A 319 -14.00 13.71 -13.29
CA ASN A 319 -14.87 12.88 -14.13
C ASN A 319 -16.05 12.28 -13.33
N PRO A 320 -16.93 13.09 -12.71
CA PRO A 320 -17.96 12.58 -11.80
C PRO A 320 -19.05 11.75 -12.48
N LYS A 321 -19.19 11.86 -13.82
CA LYS A 321 -20.20 11.11 -14.60
C LYS A 321 -19.74 9.71 -15.01
N LYS A 322 -18.47 9.35 -14.79
CA LYS A 322 -17.96 8.00 -15.07
C LYS A 322 -18.48 7.03 -14.00
N SER A 323 -18.72 5.77 -14.37
CA SER A 323 -19.24 4.71 -13.50
C SER A 323 -18.21 4.19 -12.50
N TRP A 324 -17.72 5.06 -11.63
CA TRP A 324 -16.78 4.68 -10.57
C TRP A 324 -17.44 3.74 -9.56
N LYS A 325 -16.75 2.65 -9.23
CA LYS A 325 -17.20 1.67 -8.22
C LYS A 325 -16.64 2.03 -6.84
N PRO A 326 -17.44 2.02 -5.76
CA PRO A 326 -16.93 2.23 -4.41
C PRO A 326 -15.87 1.18 -4.03
N MET A 327 -14.81 1.63 -3.37
CA MET A 327 -13.63 0.83 -2.99
C MET A 327 -13.45 0.67 -1.48
N ILE A 328 -14.33 1.25 -0.66
CA ILE A 328 -14.26 1.15 0.80
C ILE A 328 -14.45 -0.32 1.22
N GLY A 329 -13.46 -0.87 1.93
CA GLY A 329 -13.44 -2.27 2.38
C GLY A 329 -13.09 -3.28 1.28
N LYS A 330 -12.56 -2.83 0.14
CA LYS A 330 -12.03 -3.70 -0.91
C LYS A 330 -10.52 -3.80 -0.78
N SER A 331 -9.98 -4.99 -1.06
CA SER A 331 -8.53 -5.21 -1.07
C SER A 331 -7.86 -4.26 -2.06
N ILE A 332 -6.81 -3.56 -1.62
CA ILE A 332 -6.03 -2.68 -2.49
C ILE A 332 -5.36 -3.45 -3.63
N HIS A 333 -5.04 -4.74 -3.43
CA HIS A 333 -4.44 -5.59 -4.47
C HIS A 333 -5.41 -5.84 -5.64
N GLU A 334 -6.69 -6.08 -5.32
CA GLU A 334 -7.73 -6.38 -6.31
C GLU A 334 -8.24 -5.11 -7.01
N SER A 335 -8.09 -3.96 -6.34
CA SER A 335 -8.68 -2.69 -6.76
C SER A 335 -7.71 -1.79 -7.54
N TRP A 336 -6.48 -2.26 -7.85
CA TRP A 336 -5.39 -1.45 -8.43
C TRP A 336 -4.69 -2.07 -9.67
N PRO A 337 -4.27 -1.26 -10.67
CA PRO A 337 -4.70 0.09 -10.95
C PRO A 337 -6.03 0.04 -11.70
N TRP A 338 -6.94 0.94 -11.34
CA TRP A 338 -8.26 1.18 -11.93
C TRP A 338 -9.44 0.39 -11.33
N PRO A 339 -10.36 1.09 -10.63
CA PRO A 339 -11.77 0.98 -11.00
C PRO A 339 -11.86 1.34 -12.49
N THR A 340 -11.91 0.35 -13.37
CA THR A 340 -12.46 0.58 -14.70
C THR A 340 -13.94 0.90 -14.53
N ALA A 341 -14.42 1.87 -15.31
CA ALA A 341 -15.84 2.17 -15.46
C ALA A 341 -16.67 0.90 -15.67
#